data_AF-A0A378C3C4-F1
#
_entry.id   AF-A0A378C3C4-F1
#
_cell.length_a   1.000
_cell.length_b   1.000
_cell.length_c   1.000
_cell.angle_alpha   90.00
_cell.angle_beta   90.00
_cell.angle_gamma   90.00
#
_symmetry.space_group_name_H-M   'P 1'
#
loop_
_entity.id
_entity.type
_entity.pdbx_description
1 polymer ?
#
loop_
_entity_poly.entity_id
_entity_poly.type
_entity_poly.pdbx_seq_one_letter_code
_entity_poly.pdbx_strand_id
1 'polypeptide(L)'
;MRLTVRPACCAVKNHTVIGMIIPKYDNRYFGSIAERFEEMARERGLLPIITCTRRRPELEIEAVKAMLSWQVDWVVATGATNPDKISALCQQAGVPTVNLDLPGSLSPSVISDNYGGAKALTHKILG
;
A
#
# COMPACT_ATOMS: atom_id res chain seq x y z
N MET A 1 11.63 -48.31 16.74
CA MET A 1 12.44 -47.26 16.09
C MET A 1 11.83 -46.96 14.72
N ARG A 2 11.04 -45.88 14.60
CA ARG A 2 10.54 -45.36 13.32
C ARG A 2 10.95 -43.89 13.24
N LEU A 3 11.83 -43.58 12.29
CA LEU A 3 12.34 -42.25 12.03
C LEU A 3 11.22 -41.39 11.43
N THR A 4 10.81 -40.36 12.16
CA THR A 4 9.97 -39.28 11.64
C THR A 4 10.87 -38.33 10.86
N VAL A 5 10.79 -38.34 9.54
CA VAL A 5 11.42 -37.30 8.70
C VAL A 5 10.56 -36.04 8.85
N ARG A 6 11.05 -35.06 9.62
CA ARG A 6 10.51 -33.69 9.61
C ARG A 6 11.00 -33.02 8.32
N PRO A 7 10.13 -32.54 7.42
CA PRO A 7 10.59 -31.72 6.31
C PRO A 7 11.21 -30.44 6.86
N ALA A 8 12.35 -30.10 6.28
CA ALA A 8 13.25 -29.05 6.69
C ALA A 8 12.62 -27.65 6.60
N CYS A 9 13.23 -26.76 7.39
CA CYS A 9 13.17 -25.32 7.31
C CYS A 9 13.11 -24.81 5.86
N CYS A 10 11.92 -24.34 5.43
CA CYS A 10 11.82 -23.37 4.34
C CYS A 10 11.63 -22.00 4.99
N ALA A 11 12.72 -21.29 5.28
CA ALA A 11 12.63 -19.85 5.45
C ALA A 11 12.30 -19.26 4.06
N VAL A 12 11.02 -19.26 3.69
CA VAL A 12 10.54 -18.49 2.55
C VAL A 12 10.75 -17.04 2.95
N LYS A 13 11.63 -16.33 2.25
CA LYS A 13 11.63 -14.86 2.29
C LYS A 13 10.30 -14.44 1.70
N ASN A 14 9.26 -14.28 2.52
CA ASN A 14 8.07 -13.56 2.12
C ASN A 14 8.54 -12.12 1.90
N HIS A 15 8.72 -11.72 0.65
CA HIS A 15 8.87 -10.31 0.34
C HIS A 15 7.55 -9.66 0.77
N THR A 16 7.59 -8.85 1.83
CA THR A 16 6.43 -8.08 2.26
C THR A 16 6.01 -7.18 1.10
N VAL A 17 4.79 -7.39 0.59
CA VAL A 17 4.27 -6.70 -0.59
C VAL A 17 3.46 -5.50 -0.13
N ILE A 18 3.73 -4.34 -0.70
CA ILE A 18 3.01 -3.10 -0.37
C ILE A 18 2.33 -2.54 -1.62
N GLY A 19 1.01 -2.37 -1.54
CA GLY A 19 0.20 -1.83 -2.62
C GLY A 19 0.04 -0.31 -2.53
N MET A 20 0.04 0.38 -3.67
CA MET A 20 -0.29 1.79 -3.77
C MET A 20 -1.23 2.03 -4.95
N ILE A 21 -2.36 2.69 -4.70
CA ILE A 21 -3.22 3.22 -5.76
C ILE A 21 -2.97 4.73 -5.91
N ILE A 22 -2.94 5.22 -7.15
CA ILE A 22 -2.79 6.65 -7.46
C ILE A 22 -3.85 7.13 -8.47
N PRO A 23 -4.24 8.42 -8.47
CA PRO A 23 -5.30 8.90 -9.33
C PRO A 23 -4.84 9.09 -10.78
N LYS A 24 -3.66 9.66 -11.07
CA LYS A 24 -3.15 9.79 -12.46
C LYS A 24 -1.62 9.91 -12.51
N TYR A 25 -1.02 9.40 -13.59
CA TYR A 25 0.42 9.55 -13.90
C TYR A 25 0.75 10.87 -14.63
N ASP A 26 -0.24 11.60 -15.15
CA ASP A 26 -0.04 12.82 -15.98
C ASP A 26 0.29 14.08 -15.17
N ASN A 27 0.20 14.00 -13.83
CA ASN A 27 0.64 15.05 -12.93
C ASN A 27 2.02 14.67 -12.35
N ARG A 28 3.04 15.50 -12.63
CA ARG A 28 4.41 15.33 -12.12
C ARG A 28 4.46 15.07 -10.61
N TYR A 29 3.50 15.62 -9.86
CA TYR A 29 3.35 15.39 -8.43
C TYR A 29 3.14 13.91 -8.08
N PHE A 30 2.13 13.23 -8.63
CA PHE A 30 1.87 11.82 -8.31
C PHE A 30 2.93 10.87 -8.88
N GLY A 31 3.54 11.22 -10.02
CA GLY A 31 4.71 10.51 -10.54
C GLY A 31 5.87 10.50 -9.54
N SER A 32 6.22 11.67 -8.99
CA SER A 32 7.29 11.77 -7.99
C SER A 32 6.99 11.03 -6.68
N ILE A 33 5.71 10.98 -6.27
CA ILE A 33 5.30 10.21 -5.08
C ILE A 33 5.45 8.71 -5.35
N ALA A 34 5.01 8.23 -6.51
CA ALA A 34 5.13 6.82 -6.89
C ALA A 34 6.60 6.38 -6.98
N GLU A 35 7.45 7.18 -7.62
CA GLU A 35 8.90 6.94 -7.70
C GLU A 35 9.52 6.89 -6.30
N ARG A 36 9.24 7.90 -5.45
CA ARG A 36 9.80 7.94 -4.10
C ARG A 36 9.30 6.78 -3.23
N PHE A 37 8.03 6.42 -3.36
CA PHE A 37 7.45 5.26 -2.68
C PHE A 37 8.15 3.96 -3.11
N GLU A 38 8.38 3.76 -4.41
CA GLU A 38 9.08 2.61 -4.93
C GLU A 38 10.51 2.51 -4.38
N GLU A 39 11.28 3.60 -4.45
CA GLU A 39 12.65 3.67 -3.90
C GLU A 39 12.67 3.25 -2.42
N MET A 40 11.82 3.89 -1.61
CA MET A 40 11.79 3.65 -0.16
C MET A 40 11.32 2.23 0.20
N ALA A 41 10.39 1.67 -0.55
CA ALA A 41 9.94 0.28 -0.37
C ALA A 41 11.08 -0.70 -0.69
N ARG A 42 11.78 -0.50 -1.81
CA ARG A 42 12.90 -1.35 -2.23
C ARG A 42 14.10 -1.26 -1.30
N GLU A 43 14.45 -0.06 -0.82
CA GLU A 43 15.49 0.14 0.20
C GLU A 43 15.26 -0.70 1.46
N ARG A 44 14.00 -1.03 1.76
CA ARG A 44 13.57 -1.83 2.92
C ARG A 44 13.32 -3.30 2.60
N GLY A 45 13.62 -3.74 1.38
CA GLY A 45 13.41 -5.12 0.93
C GLY A 45 11.94 -5.48 0.65
N LEU A 46 11.05 -4.48 0.55
CA LEU A 46 9.64 -4.67 0.23
C LEU A 46 9.44 -4.74 -1.29
N LEU A 47 8.35 -5.38 -1.72
CA LEU A 47 7.92 -5.40 -3.12
C LEU A 47 6.76 -4.42 -3.33
N PRO A 48 6.99 -3.24 -3.94
CA PRO A 48 5.92 -2.30 -4.24
C PRO A 48 5.10 -2.74 -5.46
N ILE A 49 3.78 -2.63 -5.36
CA ILE A 49 2.83 -2.75 -6.47
C ILE A 49 2.08 -1.42 -6.60
N ILE A 50 2.28 -0.71 -7.70
CA ILE A 50 1.68 0.61 -7.93
C ILE A 50 0.72 0.53 -9.12
N THR A 51 -0.49 1.06 -8.95
CA THR A 51 -1.48 1.12 -10.04
C THR A 51 -2.22 2.44 -10.08
N CYS A 52 -2.62 2.84 -11.29
CA CYS A 52 -3.35 4.08 -11.53
C CYS A 52 -4.82 3.82 -11.77
N THR A 53 -5.67 4.50 -11.00
CA THR A 53 -7.12 4.31 -10.98
C THR A 53 -7.87 5.40 -11.75
N ARG A 54 -7.16 6.40 -12.31
CA ARG A 54 -7.75 7.51 -13.08
C ARG A 54 -8.81 8.31 -12.30
N ARG A 55 -8.76 8.26 -10.96
CA ARG A 55 -9.78 8.81 -10.06
C ARG A 55 -11.19 8.30 -10.37
N ARG A 56 -11.27 7.04 -10.82
CA ARG A 56 -12.53 6.33 -11.08
C ARG A 56 -12.82 5.43 -9.88
N PRO A 57 -13.88 5.69 -9.09
CA PRO A 57 -14.21 4.91 -7.90
C PRO A 57 -14.24 3.41 -8.14
N GLU A 58 -14.75 2.98 -9.29
CA GLU A 58 -14.81 1.58 -9.70
C GLU A 58 -13.42 0.95 -9.87
N LEU A 59 -12.46 1.69 -10.46
CA LEU A 59 -11.09 1.22 -10.65
C LEU A 59 -10.32 1.20 -9.32
N GLU A 60 -10.60 2.14 -8.41
CA GLU A 60 -10.04 2.13 -7.05
C GLU A 60 -10.42 0.86 -6.30
N ILE A 61 -11.71 0.49 -6.36
CA ILE A 61 -12.23 -0.70 -5.70
C ILE A 61 -11.70 -1.99 -6.36
N GLU A 62 -11.64 -2.03 -7.69
CA GLU A 62 -11.08 -3.18 -8.42
C GLU A 62 -9.60 -3.39 -8.08
N ALA A 63 -8.81 -2.32 -8.12
CA ALA A 63 -7.38 -2.36 -7.80
C ALA A 63 -7.13 -2.86 -6.37
N VAL A 64 -7.87 -2.33 -5.40
CA VAL A 64 -7.71 -2.74 -4.00
C VAL A 64 -8.13 -4.18 -3.80
N LYS A 65 -9.23 -4.64 -4.40
CA LYS A 65 -9.62 -6.06 -4.33
C LYS A 65 -8.57 -6.98 -4.94
N ALA A 66 -7.95 -6.58 -6.05
CA ALA A 66 -6.86 -7.34 -6.66
C ALA A 66 -5.63 -7.38 -5.76
N MET A 67 -5.23 -6.26 -5.17
CA MET A 67 -4.13 -6.22 -4.20
C MET A 67 -4.40 -7.13 -3.00
N LEU A 68 -5.61 -7.08 -2.43
CA LEU A 68 -5.99 -7.95 -1.31
C LEU A 68 -5.97 -9.44 -1.70
N SER A 69 -6.37 -9.80 -2.94
CA SER A 69 -6.30 -11.19 -3.41
C SER A 69 -4.85 -11.66 -3.64
N TRP A 70 -3.93 -10.74 -3.90
CA TRP A 70 -2.49 -10.98 -3.95
C TRP A 70 -1.81 -10.99 -2.58
N GLN A 71 -2.60 -10.90 -1.49
CA GLN A 71 -2.11 -10.91 -0.12
C GLN A 71 -1.08 -9.81 0.16
N VAL A 72 -1.33 -8.59 -0.33
CA VAL A 72 -0.52 -7.43 0.09
C VAL A 72 -0.58 -7.25 1.61
N ASP A 73 0.54 -6.88 2.21
CA ASP A 73 0.66 -6.64 3.63
C ASP A 73 0.15 -5.25 4.03
N TRP A 74 0.16 -4.29 3.10
CA TRP A 74 -0.27 -2.91 3.30
C TRP A 74 -0.85 -2.30 2.02
N VAL A 75 -1.80 -1.38 2.17
CA VAL A 75 -2.32 -0.57 1.05
C VAL A 75 -2.20 0.93 1.35
N VAL A 76 -1.62 1.68 0.41
CA VAL A 76 -1.54 3.14 0.42
C VAL A 76 -2.55 3.70 -0.58
N ALA A 77 -3.59 4.34 -0.08
CA ALA A 77 -4.64 4.97 -0.88
C ALA A 77 -4.28 6.43 -1.16
N THR A 78 -3.68 6.71 -2.32
CA THR A 78 -3.28 8.09 -2.70
C THR A 78 -4.37 8.76 -3.53
N GLY A 79 -4.83 9.93 -3.09
CA GLY A 79 -5.79 10.75 -3.84
C GLY A 79 -7.11 10.02 -4.17
N ALA A 80 -7.50 9.05 -3.33
CA ALA A 80 -8.66 8.20 -3.55
C ALA A 80 -9.97 9.00 -3.49
N THR A 81 -10.93 8.64 -4.34
CA THR A 81 -12.22 9.33 -4.43
C THR A 81 -13.09 9.09 -3.19
N ASN A 82 -12.93 7.92 -2.57
CA ASN A 82 -13.56 7.59 -1.28
C ASN A 82 -12.60 6.78 -0.40
N PRO A 83 -11.70 7.45 0.36
CA PRO A 83 -10.68 6.77 1.16
C PRO A 83 -11.26 5.87 2.26
N ASP A 84 -12.42 6.21 2.83
CA ASP A 84 -13.06 5.39 3.86
C ASP A 84 -13.60 4.08 3.29
N LYS A 85 -14.13 4.09 2.07
CA LYS A 85 -14.54 2.85 1.40
C LYS A 85 -13.36 1.91 1.14
N ILE A 86 -12.19 2.47 0.78
CA ILE A 86 -10.95 1.70 0.60
C ILE A 86 -10.47 1.14 1.94
N SER A 87 -10.45 1.98 2.97
CA SER A 87 -10.05 1.60 4.32
C SER A 87 -10.93 0.49 4.88
N ALA A 88 -12.24 0.57 4.68
CA ALA A 88 -13.19 -0.46 5.12
C ALA A 88 -12.94 -1.82 4.45
N LEU A 89 -12.64 -1.84 3.15
CA LEU A 89 -12.30 -3.08 2.44
C LEU A 89 -11.04 -3.73 2.99
N CYS A 90 -10.02 -2.94 3.28
CA CYS A 90 -8.76 -3.46 3.79
C CYS A 90 -8.88 -3.91 5.24
N GLN A 91 -9.62 -3.17 6.07
CA GLN A 91 -9.95 -3.58 7.44
C GLN A 91 -10.69 -4.93 7.48
N GLN A 92 -11.64 -5.15 6.57
CA GLN A 92 -12.34 -6.45 6.43
C GLN A 92 -11.38 -7.59 6.08
N ALA A 93 -10.32 -7.30 5.32
CA ALA A 93 -9.29 -8.26 4.95
C ALA A 93 -8.16 -8.38 5.99
N GLY A 94 -8.18 -7.62 7.08
CA GLY A 94 -7.10 -7.57 8.06
C GLY A 94 -5.82 -6.91 7.53
N VAL A 95 -5.92 -6.15 6.44
CA VAL A 95 -4.79 -5.45 5.82
C VAL A 95 -4.81 -3.99 6.25
N PRO A 96 -3.74 -3.47 6.86
CA PRO A 96 -3.65 -2.07 7.25
C PRO A 96 -3.60 -1.13 6.04
N THR A 97 -4.24 0.04 6.20
CA THR A 97 -4.33 1.08 5.18
C THR A 97 -3.88 2.43 5.68
N VAL A 98 -3.36 3.23 4.74
CA VAL A 98 -3.09 4.65 4.98
C VAL A 98 -3.52 5.48 3.79
N ASN A 99 -4.13 6.63 4.06
CA ASN A 99 -4.51 7.60 3.04
C ASN A 99 -3.39 8.61 2.83
N LEU A 100 -3.12 8.93 1.57
CA LEU A 100 -2.18 9.96 1.17
C LEU A 100 -2.90 10.95 0.26
N ASP A 101 -2.53 12.24 0.34
CA ASP A 101 -3.12 13.37 -0.40
C ASP A 101 -4.52 13.79 0.06
N LEU A 102 -5.43 12.85 0.32
CA LEU A 102 -6.80 13.12 0.76
C LEU A 102 -7.12 12.45 2.12
N PRO A 103 -7.86 13.11 3.03
CA PRO A 103 -8.19 12.55 4.33
C PRO A 103 -9.30 11.49 4.26
N GLY A 104 -9.23 10.53 5.17
CA GLY A 104 -10.33 9.64 5.56
C GLY A 104 -10.50 9.59 7.08
N SER A 105 -11.62 9.08 7.53
CA SER A 105 -11.97 8.90 8.95
C SER A 105 -11.57 7.53 9.51
N LEU A 106 -11.40 6.52 8.66
CA LEU A 106 -11.19 5.12 9.07
C LEU A 106 -9.71 4.68 9.08
N SER A 107 -8.79 5.51 8.60
CA SER A 107 -7.37 5.19 8.54
C SER A 107 -6.50 6.44 8.68
N PRO A 108 -5.25 6.30 9.16
CA PRO A 108 -4.30 7.40 9.20
C PRO A 108 -4.22 8.09 7.84
N SER A 109 -4.15 9.41 7.85
CA SER A 109 -4.14 10.23 6.64
C SER A 109 -2.95 11.18 6.63
N VAL A 110 -2.33 11.35 5.47
CA VAL A 110 -1.23 12.27 5.25
C VAL A 110 -1.52 13.17 4.08
N ILE A 111 -1.70 14.44 4.39
CA ILE A 111 -2.14 15.46 3.45
C ILE A 111 -0.95 16.36 3.15
N SER A 112 -0.76 16.66 1.87
CA SER A 112 0.46 17.25 1.32
C SER A 112 0.64 18.75 1.49
N ASP A 113 0.06 19.36 2.54
CA ASP A 113 0.57 20.67 2.96
C ASP A 113 2.01 20.59 3.54
N ASN A 114 2.58 19.38 3.58
CA ASN A 114 3.94 19.11 3.99
C ASN A 114 4.55 17.99 3.15
N TYR A 115 5.44 18.32 2.22
CA TYR A 115 6.40 17.35 1.63
C TYR A 115 7.13 16.55 2.75
N GLY A 116 7.28 17.16 3.94
CA GLY A 116 7.76 16.50 5.15
C GLY A 116 6.81 15.48 5.79
N GLY A 117 5.49 15.60 5.59
CA GLY A 117 4.48 14.68 6.14
C GLY A 117 4.52 13.30 5.47
N ALA A 118 4.73 13.25 4.16
CA ALA A 118 4.94 12.01 3.42
C ALA A 118 6.18 11.26 3.93
N LYS A 119 7.29 11.98 4.16
CA LYS A 119 8.53 11.43 4.75
C LYS A 119 8.34 10.89 6.17
N ALA A 120 7.59 11.61 7.01
CA ALA A 120 7.33 11.22 8.39
C ALA A 120 6.44 9.97 8.51
N LEU A 121 5.48 9.82 7.60
CA LEU A 121 4.58 8.67 7.57
C LEU A 121 5.24 7.40 7.07
N THR A 122 6.07 7.48 6.03
CA THR A 122 6.88 6.33 5.61
C THR A 122 7.76 5.86 6.77
N HIS A 123 8.29 6.77 7.58
CA HIS A 123 9.01 6.43 8.81
C HIS A 123 8.14 5.74 9.87
N LYS A 124 6.84 6.02 9.91
CA LYS A 124 5.90 5.53 10.93
C LYS A 124 5.21 4.23 10.56
N ILE A 125 5.05 3.95 9.26
CA ILE A 125 4.49 2.70 8.72
C ILE A 125 5.58 1.64 8.59
N LEU A 126 6.82 2.05 8.29
CA LEU A 126 7.94 1.16 7.98
C LEU A 126 9.04 1.18 9.06
N GLY A 127 8.69 1.61 10.28
CA GLY A 127 9.54 1.66 11.46
C GLY A 127 9.13 0.64 12.50
#